data_AF-A0A447R3P9-F1
#
_entry.id   AF-A0A447R3P9-F1
#
_cell.length_a   1.000
_cell.length_b   1.000
_cell.length_c   1.000
_cell.angle_alpha   90.00
_cell.angle_beta   90.00
_cell.angle_gamma   90.00
#
_symmetry.space_group_name_H-M   'P 1'
#
loop_
_entity.id
_entity.type
_entity.pdbx_description
1 polymer ?
#
loop_
_entity_poly.entity_id
_entity_poly.type
_entity_poly.pdbx_seq_one_letter_code
_entity_poly.pdbx_strand_id
1 'polypeptide(L)'
;MGLTAWDTVLINQIIGFIGFQARVSAVFQAFCRLPVRELPGLEMQRFAGAVSFQNPQATWRPAASLVEYPAAHAKVRRQYSPSQCQMLAPVLLRDPSSFALLERILTSTIRTASPPSLLPLITLLTSRINGSASCFNEQATQPGAWRRAVVTLRLEEDDIARWERQHSVEPALTQAIQWLTRAPARFSAVHFSPLLNRGGSSEQVINMLGWCSVCGWLNRLKIALGETH
;
A
#
# COMPACT_ATOMS: atom_id res chain seq x y z
N MET A 1 -6.59 22.32 -22.78
CA MET A 1 -5.24 21.82 -22.47
C MET A 1 -5.33 21.02 -21.18
N GLY A 2 -5.18 19.69 -21.25
CA GLY A 2 -5.20 18.80 -20.09
C GLY A 2 -4.23 17.65 -20.34
N LEU A 3 -3.78 16.98 -19.28
CA LEU A 3 -2.93 15.79 -19.39
C LEU A 3 -3.65 14.73 -20.22
N THR A 4 -2.93 14.06 -21.14
CA THR A 4 -3.50 12.94 -21.87
C THR A 4 -3.74 11.74 -20.94
N ALA A 5 -4.50 10.74 -21.40
CA ALA A 5 -4.64 9.49 -20.66
C ALA A 5 -3.28 8.82 -20.41
N TRP A 6 -2.37 8.88 -21.40
CA TRP A 6 -1.02 8.36 -21.26
C TRP A 6 -0.21 9.13 -20.21
N ASP A 7 -0.22 10.46 -20.26
CA ASP A 7 0.48 11.29 -19.26
C ASP A 7 -0.06 11.05 -17.85
N THR A 8 -1.39 10.90 -17.73
CA THR A 8 -2.06 10.62 -16.45
C THR A 8 -1.63 9.29 -15.85
N VAL A 9 -1.54 8.24 -16.68
CA VAL A 9 -1.09 6.92 -16.22
C VAL A 9 0.40 6.95 -15.86
N LEU A 10 1.23 7.51 -16.75
CA LEU A 10 2.68 7.54 -16.55
C LEU A 10 3.07 8.36 -15.31
N ILE A 11 2.51 9.56 -15.14
CA ILE A 11 2.86 10.41 -13.99
C ILE A 11 2.48 9.74 -12.66
N ASN A 12 1.34 9.03 -12.61
CA ASN A 12 0.94 8.31 -11.42
C ASN A 12 1.81 7.08 -11.16
N GLN A 13 2.28 6.41 -12.21
CA GLN A 13 3.25 5.32 -12.09
C GLN A 13 4.59 5.82 -11.56
N ILE A 14 5.12 6.92 -12.12
CA ILE A 14 6.39 7.53 -11.69
C ILE A 14 6.30 7.97 -10.23
N ILE A 15 5.27 8.73 -9.86
CA ILE A 15 5.13 9.22 -8.48
C ILE A 15 4.95 8.05 -7.51
N GLY A 16 4.18 7.03 -7.91
CA GLY A 16 4.01 5.81 -7.12
C GLY A 16 5.33 5.06 -6.91
N PHE A 17 6.13 4.89 -7.97
CA PHE A 17 7.43 4.24 -7.91
C PHE A 17 8.45 5.02 -7.06
N ILE A 18 8.51 6.35 -7.21
CA ILE A 18 9.36 7.22 -6.37
C ILE A 18 8.93 7.13 -4.90
N GLY A 19 7.63 7.12 -4.62
CA GLY A 19 7.11 6.93 -3.26
C GLY A 19 7.44 5.56 -2.67
N PHE A 20 7.45 4.51 -3.50
CA PHE A 20 7.94 3.18 -3.12
C PHE A 20 9.44 3.21 -2.80
N GLN A 21 10.26 3.75 -3.70
CA GLN A 21 11.72 3.88 -3.54
C GLN A 21 12.07 4.64 -2.25
N ALA A 22 11.44 5.79 -2.01
CA ALA A 22 11.70 6.61 -0.83
C ALA A 22 11.44 5.85 0.48
N ARG A 23 10.34 5.08 0.56
CA ARG A 23 10.03 4.26 1.73
C ARG A 23 11.01 3.10 1.90
N VAL A 24 11.38 2.42 0.81
CA VAL A 24 12.40 1.36 0.85
C VAL A 24 13.75 1.91 1.31
N SER A 25 14.17 3.08 0.82
CA SER A 25 15.37 3.76 1.30
C SER A 25 15.27 4.08 2.79
N ALA A 26 14.13 4.58 3.28
CA ALA A 26 13.93 4.85 4.71
C ALA A 26 14.01 3.57 5.56
N VAL A 27 13.50 2.43 5.07
CA VAL A 27 13.63 1.12 5.72
C VAL A 27 15.11 0.72 5.85
N PHE A 28 15.89 0.82 4.78
CA PHE A 28 17.32 0.48 4.83
C PHE A 28 18.12 1.47 5.68
N GLN A 29 17.80 2.76 5.64
CA GLN A 29 18.41 3.75 6.53
C GLN A 29 18.16 3.41 8.01
N ALA A 30 16.92 3.06 8.36
CA ALA A 30 16.56 2.63 9.70
C ALA A 30 17.26 1.34 10.11
N PHE A 31 17.34 0.35 9.22
CA PHE A 31 18.07 -0.90 9.44
C PHE A 31 19.56 -0.65 9.71
N CYS A 32 20.20 0.21 8.90
CA CYS A 32 21.59 0.61 9.05
C CYS A 32 21.82 1.64 10.17
N ARG A 33 20.77 2.02 10.92
CA ARG A 33 20.82 3.03 12.00
C ARG A 33 21.38 4.38 11.56
N LEU A 34 21.15 4.76 10.31
CA LEU A 34 21.54 6.06 9.78
C LEU A 34 20.68 7.18 10.40
N PRO A 35 21.24 8.39 10.61
CA PRO A 35 20.50 9.50 11.17
C PRO A 35 19.38 9.95 10.22
N VAL A 36 18.23 10.25 10.79
CA VAL A 36 17.08 10.81 10.08
C VAL A 36 17.36 12.27 9.76
N ARG A 37 17.26 12.65 8.48
CA ARG A 37 17.30 14.06 8.08
C ARG A 37 15.87 14.59 8.03
N GLU A 38 15.40 15.08 9.17
CA GLU A 38 14.08 15.72 9.24
C GLU A 38 14.08 16.99 8.38
N LEU A 39 13.17 17.05 7.41
CA LEU A 39 12.90 18.28 6.67
C LEU A 39 11.88 19.09 7.48
N PRO A 40 12.21 20.31 7.96
CA PRO A 40 11.27 21.12 8.71
C PRO A 40 10.04 21.45 7.87
N GLY A 41 8.86 21.41 8.49
CA GLY A 41 7.58 21.75 7.86
C GLY A 41 6.80 20.60 7.21
N LEU A 42 7.33 19.37 7.20
CA LEU A 42 6.55 18.19 6.77
C LEU A 42 5.69 17.66 7.92
N GLU A 43 4.40 17.99 7.91
CA GLU A 43 3.43 17.40 8.82
C GLU A 43 3.25 15.90 8.54
N MET A 44 2.99 15.14 9.60
CA MET A 44 2.62 13.73 9.47
C MET A 44 1.25 13.63 8.82
N GLN A 45 1.13 12.87 7.74
CA GLN A 45 -0.16 12.61 7.08
C GLN A 45 -1.17 12.09 8.11
N ARG A 46 -2.42 12.54 8.06
CA ARG A 46 -3.51 12.00 8.89
C ARG A 46 -4.09 10.72 8.26
N PHE A 47 -4.81 9.95 9.05
CA PHE A 47 -5.68 8.93 8.49
C PHE A 47 -6.71 9.58 7.55
N ALA A 48 -7.09 8.89 6.46
CA ALA A 48 -8.18 9.36 5.60
C ALA A 48 -9.51 9.45 6.38
N GLY A 49 -10.53 10.14 5.86
CA GLY A 49 -11.84 10.19 6.52
C GLY A 49 -12.52 8.82 6.57
N ALA A 50 -13.25 8.52 7.65
CA ALA A 50 -13.92 7.21 7.81
C ALA A 50 -15.05 6.98 6.80
N VAL A 51 -15.65 8.04 6.26
CA VAL A 51 -16.78 8.00 5.33
C VAL A 51 -16.51 7.11 4.10
N SER A 52 -15.31 7.21 3.52
CA SER A 52 -14.92 6.42 2.34
C SER A 52 -14.84 4.90 2.63
N PHE A 53 -14.82 4.52 3.91
CA PHE A 53 -14.72 3.13 4.36
C PHE A 53 -16.04 2.61 4.94
N GLN A 54 -17.17 3.29 4.75
CA GLN A 54 -18.45 2.80 5.30
C GLN A 54 -19.15 1.77 4.40
N ASN A 55 -18.89 1.76 3.09
CA ASN A 55 -19.44 0.77 2.17
C ASN A 55 -18.48 -0.43 2.03
N PRO A 56 -18.74 -1.61 2.65
CA PRO A 56 -17.85 -2.77 2.58
C PRO A 56 -17.90 -3.49 1.22
N GLN A 57 -18.96 -3.25 0.45
CA GLN A 57 -19.19 -3.84 -0.87
C GLN A 57 -18.62 -2.97 -1.99
N ALA A 58 -18.03 -1.80 -1.64
CA ALA A 58 -17.53 -0.90 -2.65
C ALA A 58 -16.37 -1.54 -3.42
N THR A 59 -16.48 -1.54 -4.76
CA THR A 59 -15.50 -2.14 -5.67
C THR A 59 -14.86 -1.09 -6.54
N TRP A 60 -13.58 -1.28 -6.86
CA TRP A 60 -12.87 -0.40 -7.76
C TRP A 60 -13.21 -0.70 -9.21
N ARG A 61 -13.35 0.35 -10.01
CA ARG A 61 -13.50 0.28 -11.46
C ARG A 61 -12.52 1.25 -12.12
N PRO A 62 -11.90 0.86 -13.24
CA PRO A 62 -10.99 1.76 -13.97
C PRO A 62 -11.79 2.95 -14.52
N ALA A 63 -11.17 4.13 -14.53
CA ALA A 63 -11.79 5.32 -15.10
C ALA A 63 -12.01 5.12 -16.60
N ALA A 64 -13.24 5.29 -17.08
CA ALA A 64 -13.61 4.97 -18.46
C ALA A 64 -12.74 5.71 -19.51
N SER A 65 -12.33 6.94 -19.20
CA SER A 65 -11.44 7.76 -20.04
C SER A 65 -10.00 7.24 -20.14
N LEU A 66 -9.56 6.40 -19.19
CA LEU A 66 -8.21 5.86 -19.12
C LEU A 66 -8.11 4.45 -19.66
N VAL A 67 -9.23 3.73 -19.78
CA VAL A 67 -9.23 2.37 -20.33
C VAL A 67 -8.93 2.42 -21.82
N GLU A 68 -7.97 1.60 -22.24
CA GLU A 68 -7.82 1.22 -23.64
C GLU A 68 -8.05 -0.28 -23.74
N TYR A 69 -8.87 -0.70 -24.69
CA TYR A 69 -9.05 -2.10 -25.04
C TYR A 69 -8.39 -2.36 -26.39
N PRO A 70 -7.06 -2.58 -26.49
CA PRO A 70 -6.50 -2.91 -27.77
C PRO A 70 -6.82 -4.38 -28.09
N ALA A 71 -7.32 -4.63 -29.30
CA ALA A 71 -7.75 -5.95 -29.76
C ALA A 71 -6.65 -7.04 -29.66
N ALA A 72 -5.37 -6.64 -29.69
CA ALA A 72 -4.23 -7.54 -29.57
C ALA A 72 -3.99 -8.09 -28.13
N HIS A 73 -4.62 -7.52 -27.10
CA HIS A 73 -4.28 -7.79 -25.69
C HIS A 73 -5.09 -8.94 -25.07
N ALA A 74 -6.05 -9.51 -25.82
CA ALA A 74 -6.81 -10.68 -25.39
C ALA A 74 -5.93 -11.92 -25.11
N LYS A 75 -4.74 -12.01 -25.73
CA LYS A 75 -3.75 -13.08 -25.46
C LYS A 75 -2.94 -12.84 -24.19
N VAL A 76 -2.61 -11.58 -23.86
CA VAL A 76 -1.84 -11.20 -22.65
C VAL A 76 -2.69 -11.39 -21.38
N ARG A 77 -4.00 -11.21 -21.47
CA ARG A 77 -4.95 -11.33 -20.34
C ARG A 77 -4.98 -12.70 -19.65
N ARG A 78 -4.47 -13.77 -20.27
CA ARG A 78 -4.54 -15.14 -19.75
C ARG A 78 -3.33 -15.61 -18.95
N GLN A 79 -2.23 -14.86 -18.91
CA GLN A 79 -0.95 -15.37 -18.40
C GLN A 79 -0.41 -14.71 -17.12
N TYR A 80 -1.07 -13.68 -16.58
CA TYR A 80 -0.48 -12.87 -15.53
C TYR A 80 -1.32 -12.80 -14.23
N SER A 81 -0.71 -13.34 -13.16
CA SER A 81 -0.54 -12.74 -11.83
C SER A 81 -1.76 -12.44 -10.91
N PRO A 82 -1.52 -12.15 -9.61
CA PRO A 82 -2.53 -12.05 -8.55
C PRO A 82 -3.68 -11.07 -8.83
N SER A 83 -4.84 -11.28 -8.21
CA SER A 83 -6.10 -10.54 -8.44
C SER A 83 -5.97 -8.99 -8.42
N GLN A 84 -5.04 -8.45 -7.63
CA GLN A 84 -4.78 -7.01 -7.52
C GLN A 84 -4.18 -6.38 -8.80
N CYS A 85 -3.35 -7.11 -9.54
CA CYS A 85 -2.80 -6.66 -10.83
C CYS A 85 -3.86 -6.66 -11.93
N GLN A 86 -4.75 -7.67 -11.89
CA GLN A 86 -5.76 -7.88 -12.93
C GLN A 86 -6.74 -6.71 -13.02
N MET A 87 -7.07 -6.09 -11.88
CA MET A 87 -7.96 -4.92 -11.88
C MET A 87 -7.29 -3.70 -12.52
N LEU A 88 -6.01 -3.46 -12.28
CA LEU A 88 -5.29 -2.31 -12.85
C LEU A 88 -4.88 -2.51 -14.32
N ALA A 89 -4.85 -3.74 -14.81
CA ALA A 89 -4.40 -4.08 -16.16
C ALA A 89 -5.06 -3.27 -17.29
N PRO A 90 -6.40 -3.02 -17.32
CA PRO A 90 -7.04 -2.24 -18.37
C PRO A 90 -6.51 -0.81 -18.53
N VAL A 91 -5.87 -0.26 -17.50
CA VAL A 91 -5.30 1.09 -17.52
C VAL A 91 -3.78 1.05 -17.69
N LEU A 92 -3.09 0.12 -17.02
CA LEU A 92 -1.63 0.06 -17.03
C LEU A 92 -1.05 -0.60 -18.28
N LEU A 93 -1.83 -1.39 -19.04
CA LEU A 93 -1.36 -2.02 -20.29
C LEU A 93 -1.01 -1.03 -21.42
N ARG A 94 -1.26 0.27 -21.23
CA ARG A 94 -0.73 1.34 -22.08
C ARG A 94 0.80 1.38 -22.11
N ASP A 95 1.45 0.93 -21.03
CA ASP A 95 2.88 0.68 -20.96
C ASP A 95 3.14 -0.75 -20.43
N PRO A 96 3.16 -1.76 -21.33
CA PRO A 96 3.35 -3.16 -20.96
C PRO A 96 4.67 -3.42 -20.22
N SER A 97 5.72 -2.67 -20.53
CA SER A 97 7.04 -2.84 -19.92
C SER A 97 7.02 -2.41 -18.45
N SER A 98 6.48 -1.22 -18.16
CA SER A 98 6.31 -0.77 -16.78
C SER A 98 5.34 -1.64 -15.99
N PHE A 99 4.26 -2.12 -16.61
CA PHE A 99 3.32 -3.03 -15.96
C PHE A 99 3.99 -4.37 -15.60
N ALA A 100 4.76 -4.98 -16.52
CA ALA A 100 5.48 -6.22 -16.26
C ALA A 100 6.50 -6.09 -15.11
N LEU A 101 7.16 -4.93 -14.99
CA LEU A 101 8.07 -4.64 -13.87
C LEU A 101 7.34 -4.50 -12.53
N LEU A 102 6.18 -3.84 -12.52
CA LEU A 102 5.32 -3.78 -11.32
C LEU A 102 4.88 -5.20 -10.90
N GLU A 103 4.48 -6.04 -11.85
CA GLU A 103 4.09 -7.42 -11.56
C GLU A 103 5.25 -8.26 -10.99
N ARG A 104 6.47 -8.07 -11.50
CA ARG A 104 7.68 -8.69 -10.93
C ARG A 104 7.89 -8.29 -9.48
N ILE A 105 7.68 -7.02 -9.13
CA ILE A 105 7.78 -6.57 -7.73
C ILE A 105 6.69 -7.22 -6.87
N LEU A 106 5.44 -7.26 -7.38
CA LEU A 106 4.28 -7.82 -6.67
C LEU A 106 4.36 -9.33 -6.43
N THR A 107 5.18 -10.03 -7.20
CA THR A 107 5.43 -11.47 -7.11
C THR A 107 6.82 -11.82 -6.55
N SER A 108 7.60 -10.81 -6.16
CA SER A 108 8.95 -10.97 -5.62
C SER A 108 8.98 -11.45 -4.16
N THR A 109 10.19 -11.61 -3.64
CA THR A 109 10.49 -11.90 -2.22
C THR A 109 9.84 -10.92 -1.24
N ILE A 110 9.61 -9.67 -1.66
CA ILE A 110 8.86 -8.68 -0.85
C ILE A 110 7.53 -9.26 -0.36
N ARG A 111 6.85 -10.02 -1.23
CA ARG A 111 5.59 -10.68 -0.89
C ARG A 111 5.81 -12.07 -0.30
N THR A 112 6.68 -12.90 -0.89
CA THR A 112 6.77 -14.32 -0.53
C THR A 112 7.56 -14.60 0.74
N ALA A 113 8.49 -13.71 1.14
CA ALA A 113 9.25 -13.82 2.39
C ALA A 113 8.53 -13.18 3.59
N SER A 114 7.44 -12.44 3.34
CA SER A 114 6.61 -11.85 4.39
C SER A 114 5.62 -12.88 4.96
N PRO A 115 5.39 -12.94 6.28
CA PRO A 115 4.42 -13.86 6.86
C PRO A 115 3.02 -13.63 6.27
N PRO A 116 2.38 -14.65 5.66
CA PRO A 116 1.07 -14.50 5.04
C PRO A 116 -0.01 -13.98 6.00
N SER A 117 0.12 -14.30 7.30
CA SER A 117 -0.78 -13.82 8.34
C SER A 117 -0.70 -12.31 8.60
N LEU A 118 0.43 -11.66 8.30
CA LEU A 118 0.66 -10.23 8.57
C LEU A 118 0.40 -9.34 7.36
N LEU A 119 0.50 -9.88 6.14
CA LEU A 119 0.19 -9.15 4.89
C LEU A 119 -1.18 -8.46 4.91
N PRO A 120 -2.27 -9.07 5.43
CA PRO A 120 -3.55 -8.41 5.58
C PRO A 120 -3.51 -7.14 6.43
N LEU A 121 -2.85 -7.17 7.59
CA LEU A 121 -2.74 -6.02 8.48
C LEU A 121 -1.99 -4.87 7.80
N ILE A 122 -0.86 -5.19 7.16
CA ILE A 122 -0.06 -4.21 6.41
C ILE A 122 -0.92 -3.54 5.34
N THR A 123 -1.67 -4.33 4.57
CA THR A 123 -2.52 -3.83 3.49
C THR A 123 -3.67 -2.98 4.03
N LEU A 124 -4.36 -3.42 5.09
CA LEU A 124 -5.47 -2.70 5.72
C LEU A 124 -5.03 -1.34 6.26
N LEU A 125 -3.97 -1.31 7.08
CA LEU A 125 -3.48 -0.07 7.67
C LEU A 125 -2.98 0.91 6.61
N THR A 126 -2.16 0.45 5.66
CA THR A 126 -1.64 1.32 4.59
C THR A 126 -2.76 1.89 3.72
N SER A 127 -3.79 1.07 3.41
CA SER A 127 -4.98 1.50 2.66
C SER A 127 -5.84 2.47 3.43
N ARG A 128 -6.01 2.24 4.73
CA ARG A 128 -6.76 3.12 5.61
C ARG A 128 -6.10 4.49 5.77
N ILE A 129 -4.77 4.54 5.86
CA ILE A 129 -4.00 5.79 5.90
C ILE A 129 -4.12 6.55 4.57
N ASN A 130 -3.91 5.85 3.44
CA ASN A 130 -3.87 6.49 2.11
C ASN A 130 -5.25 6.80 1.51
N GLY A 131 -6.34 6.32 2.09
CA GLY A 131 -7.70 6.55 1.56
C GLY A 131 -8.12 5.57 0.46
N SER A 132 -7.41 4.44 0.29
CA SER A 132 -7.75 3.44 -0.74
C SER A 132 -8.82 2.48 -0.23
N ALA A 133 -10.10 2.87 -0.34
CA ALA A 133 -11.23 2.06 0.12
C ALA A 133 -11.30 0.69 -0.56
N SER A 134 -10.95 0.60 -1.85
CA SER A 134 -10.98 -0.67 -2.57
C SER A 134 -9.89 -1.66 -2.12
N CYS A 135 -8.64 -1.21 -1.96
CA CYS A 135 -7.58 -2.04 -1.38
C CYS A 135 -7.93 -2.50 0.04
N PHE A 136 -8.56 -1.62 0.82
CA PHE A 136 -9.05 -1.96 2.15
C PHE A 136 -10.14 -3.05 2.08
N ASN A 137 -11.17 -2.87 1.25
CA ASN A 137 -12.30 -3.80 1.13
C ASN A 137 -11.88 -5.16 0.58
N GLU A 138 -10.98 -5.21 -0.41
CA GLU A 138 -10.42 -6.46 -0.93
C GLU A 138 -9.79 -7.32 0.16
N GLN A 139 -9.15 -6.68 1.15
CA GLN A 139 -8.55 -7.38 2.27
C GLN A 139 -9.54 -7.64 3.41
N ALA A 140 -10.49 -6.73 3.63
CA ALA A 140 -11.49 -6.82 4.69
C ALA A 140 -12.52 -7.94 4.48
N THR A 141 -12.75 -8.32 3.22
CA THR A 141 -13.66 -9.42 2.83
C THR A 141 -13.03 -10.80 3.00
N GLN A 142 -11.70 -10.89 3.06
CA GLN A 142 -11.00 -12.15 3.27
C GLN A 142 -11.22 -12.66 4.70
N PRO A 143 -11.53 -13.95 4.89
CA PRO A 143 -11.58 -14.54 6.23
C PRO A 143 -10.19 -14.48 6.88
N GLY A 144 -10.11 -14.11 8.16
CA GLY A 144 -8.82 -14.07 8.85
C GLY A 144 -8.83 -13.45 10.24
N ALA A 145 -7.65 -13.47 10.87
CA ALA A 145 -7.42 -13.03 12.25
C ALA A 145 -7.69 -11.53 12.50
N TRP A 146 -7.73 -10.72 11.43
CA TRP A 146 -7.79 -9.25 11.53
C TRP A 146 -9.21 -8.66 11.50
N ARG A 147 -10.25 -9.48 11.69
CA ARG A 147 -11.66 -9.01 11.64
C ARG A 147 -11.95 -7.87 12.63
N ARG A 148 -11.36 -7.89 13.83
CA ARG A 148 -11.48 -6.78 14.82
C ARG A 148 -10.77 -5.51 14.34
N ALA A 149 -9.60 -5.64 13.73
CA ALA A 149 -8.89 -4.52 13.13
C ALA A 149 -9.70 -3.91 11.97
N VAL A 150 -10.33 -4.73 11.12
CA VAL A 150 -11.22 -4.25 10.04
C VAL A 150 -12.34 -3.37 10.59
N VAL A 151 -13.04 -3.80 11.64
CA VAL A 151 -14.13 -3.01 12.25
C VAL A 151 -13.61 -1.68 12.76
N THR A 152 -12.50 -1.70 13.51
CA THR A 152 -11.91 -0.49 14.10
C THR A 152 -11.40 0.47 13.04
N LEU A 153 -10.72 -0.05 12.02
CA LEU A 153 -10.16 0.77 10.96
C LEU A 153 -11.23 1.40 10.07
N ARG A 154 -12.51 1.01 10.16
CA ARG A 154 -13.61 1.75 9.52
C ARG A 154 -14.07 2.97 10.33
N LEU A 155 -13.56 3.18 11.55
CA LEU A 155 -13.90 4.31 12.40
C LEU A 155 -12.96 5.51 12.17
N GLU A 156 -13.19 6.56 12.94
CA GLU A 156 -12.39 7.79 12.90
C GLU A 156 -11.00 7.61 13.55
N GLU A 157 -10.08 8.53 13.25
CA GLU A 157 -8.69 8.48 13.72
C GLU A 157 -8.59 8.38 15.25
N ASP A 158 -9.46 9.07 15.99
CA ASP A 158 -9.47 9.05 17.46
C ASP A 158 -9.87 7.67 18.03
N ASP A 159 -10.78 6.97 17.35
CA ASP A 159 -11.19 5.62 17.72
C ASP A 159 -10.10 4.60 17.43
N ILE A 160 -9.42 4.74 16.29
CA ILE A 160 -8.25 3.94 15.93
C ILE A 160 -7.15 4.13 16.98
N ALA A 161 -6.82 5.38 17.33
CA ALA A 161 -5.81 5.71 18.33
C ALA A 161 -6.16 5.20 19.74
N ARG A 162 -7.46 5.15 20.09
CA ARG A 162 -7.93 4.54 21.35
C ARG A 162 -7.75 3.03 21.33
N TRP A 163 -8.13 2.37 20.24
CA TRP A 163 -7.97 0.92 20.08
C TRP A 163 -6.51 0.50 20.10
N GLU A 164 -5.61 1.22 19.43
CA GLU A 164 -4.18 0.92 19.43
C GLU A 164 -3.58 0.98 20.84
N ARG A 165 -4.00 1.95 21.66
CA ARG A 165 -3.56 2.04 23.06
C ARG A 165 -4.05 0.89 23.94
N GLN A 166 -5.19 0.28 23.63
CA GLN A 166 -5.87 -0.67 24.51
C GLN A 166 -5.76 -2.14 24.08
N HIS A 167 -5.69 -2.41 22.78
CA HIS A 167 -5.92 -3.75 22.20
C HIS A 167 -4.93 -4.10 21.08
N SER A 168 -3.80 -3.40 21.00
CA SER A 168 -2.85 -3.55 19.91
C SER A 168 -2.31 -4.99 19.85
N VAL A 169 -2.86 -5.78 18.94
CA VAL A 169 -2.23 -6.98 18.39
C VAL A 169 -1.21 -6.49 17.37
N GLU A 170 0.05 -6.84 17.55
CA GLU A 170 1.20 -6.36 16.76
C GLU A 170 1.60 -4.86 16.88
N PRO A 171 1.86 -4.32 18.10
CA PRO A 171 2.13 -2.88 18.30
C PRO A 171 3.30 -2.32 17.50
N ALA A 172 4.41 -3.06 17.48
CA ALA A 172 5.60 -2.65 16.75
C ALA A 172 5.33 -2.54 15.24
N LEU A 173 4.60 -3.51 14.67
CA LEU A 173 4.29 -3.53 13.24
C LEU A 173 3.32 -2.41 12.88
N THR A 174 2.26 -2.23 13.66
CA THR A 174 1.30 -1.13 13.48
C THR A 174 2.00 0.22 13.50
N GLN A 175 2.86 0.46 14.50
CA GLN A 175 3.62 1.70 14.62
C GLN A 175 4.57 1.91 13.43
N ALA A 176 5.26 0.85 13.00
CA ALA A 176 6.18 0.92 11.87
C ALA A 176 5.46 1.23 10.55
N ILE A 177 4.31 0.59 10.28
CA ILE A 177 3.47 0.86 9.10
C ILE A 177 3.00 2.31 9.11
N GLN A 178 2.52 2.80 10.26
CA GLN A 178 2.04 4.17 10.40
C GLN A 178 3.14 5.19 10.08
N TRP A 179 4.32 5.07 10.69
CA TRP A 179 5.41 6.01 10.41
C TRP A 179 5.90 5.93 8.98
N LEU A 180 6.09 4.72 8.45
CA LEU A 180 6.56 4.53 7.08
C LEU A 180 5.56 5.06 6.03
N THR A 181 4.27 4.97 6.33
CA THR A 181 3.22 5.46 5.41
C THR A 181 3.03 6.97 5.54
N ARG A 182 2.93 7.49 6.77
CA ARG A 182 2.50 8.86 7.07
C ARG A 182 3.63 9.89 7.11
N ALA A 183 4.85 9.45 7.42
CA ALA A 183 6.02 10.31 7.53
C ALA A 183 7.32 9.50 7.29
N PRO A 184 7.53 8.94 6.07
CA PRO A 184 8.69 8.10 5.78
C PRO A 184 10.03 8.79 6.00
N ALA A 185 10.10 10.10 5.79
CA ALA A 185 11.29 10.91 6.07
C ALA A 185 11.68 10.96 7.57
N ARG A 186 10.78 10.52 8.47
CA ARG A 186 10.98 10.42 9.92
C ARG A 186 11.08 8.96 10.41
N PHE A 187 11.00 8.00 9.49
CA PHE A 187 11.16 6.59 9.82
C PHE A 187 12.62 6.30 10.19
N SER A 188 12.84 5.48 11.22
CA SER A 188 14.15 5.38 11.89
C SER A 188 14.32 4.05 12.60
N ALA A 189 15.50 3.82 13.16
CA ALA A 189 15.80 2.63 13.96
C ALA A 189 14.85 2.44 15.15
N VAL A 190 14.23 3.50 15.67
CA VAL A 190 13.23 3.43 16.76
C VAL A 190 11.98 2.66 16.32
N HIS A 191 11.59 2.79 15.05
CA HIS A 191 10.44 2.09 14.48
C HIS A 191 10.80 0.70 13.97
N PHE A 192 12.04 0.52 13.50
CA PHE A 192 12.52 -0.74 12.92
C PHE A 192 12.94 -1.77 13.98
N SER A 193 13.77 -1.38 14.96
CA SER A 193 14.37 -2.30 15.94
C SER A 193 13.35 -3.14 16.73
N PRO A 194 12.19 -2.61 17.16
CA PRO A 194 11.18 -3.39 17.86
C PRO A 194 10.62 -4.58 17.06
N LEU A 195 10.73 -4.57 15.72
CA LEU A 195 10.31 -5.67 14.86
C LEU A 195 11.29 -6.85 14.90
N LEU A 196 12.59 -6.59 15.10
CA LEU A 196 13.62 -7.62 15.24
C LEU A 196 13.50 -8.36 16.57
N ASN A 197 13.13 -7.65 17.64
CA ASN A 197 13.03 -8.19 19.00
C ASN A 197 11.94 -9.27 19.15
N ARG A 198 11.12 -9.50 18.11
CA ARG A 198 10.08 -10.55 18.07
C ARG A 198 10.54 -11.84 17.39
N GLY A 199 11.83 -11.99 17.16
CA GLY A 199 12.42 -13.19 16.55
C GLY A 199 12.31 -13.25 15.03
N GLY A 200 11.86 -12.18 14.37
CA GLY A 200 11.90 -12.07 12.91
C GLY A 200 13.31 -11.74 12.41
N SER A 201 13.73 -12.36 11.31
CA SER A 201 15.00 -12.00 10.66
C SER A 201 14.93 -10.58 10.09
N SER A 202 16.08 -9.93 9.94
CA SER A 202 16.17 -8.61 9.29
C SER A 202 15.58 -8.63 7.88
N GLU A 203 15.84 -9.69 7.12
CA GLU A 203 15.27 -9.92 5.79
C GLU A 203 13.74 -9.95 5.83
N GLN A 204 13.15 -10.71 6.76
CA GLN A 204 11.70 -10.78 6.90
C GLN A 204 11.09 -9.41 7.24
N VAL A 205 11.71 -8.66 8.16
CA VAL A 205 11.26 -7.30 8.52
C VAL A 205 11.36 -6.35 7.34
N ILE A 206 12.47 -6.38 6.59
CA ILE A 206 12.67 -5.55 5.39
C ILE A 206 11.60 -5.89 4.33
N ASN A 207 11.32 -7.18 4.09
CA ASN A 207 10.29 -7.57 3.13
C ASN A 207 8.88 -7.14 3.56
N MET A 208 8.53 -7.23 4.85
CA MET A 208 7.24 -6.73 5.36
C MET A 208 7.07 -5.22 5.15
N LEU A 209 8.12 -4.43 5.47
CA LEU A 209 8.10 -2.99 5.26
C LEU A 209 8.20 -2.61 3.77
N GLY A 210 8.84 -3.46 2.97
CA GLY A 210 8.78 -3.41 1.51
C GLY A 210 7.36 -3.60 1.00
N TRP A 211 6.61 -4.56 1.56
CA TRP A 211 5.20 -4.77 1.20
C TRP A 211 4.33 -3.57 1.57
N CYS A 212 4.55 -2.96 2.74
CA CYS A 212 3.93 -1.67 3.12
C CYS A 212 4.16 -0.60 2.03
N SER A 213 5.40 -0.51 1.53
CA SER A 213 5.78 0.43 0.47
C SER A 213 5.06 0.14 -0.86
N VAL A 214 4.93 -1.14 -1.22
CA VAL A 214 4.19 -1.60 -2.41
C VAL A 214 2.69 -1.31 -2.28
N CYS A 215 2.08 -1.57 -1.12
CA CYS A 215 0.69 -1.19 -0.85
C CYS A 215 0.48 0.30 -1.05
N GLY A 216 1.42 1.14 -0.59
CA GLY A 216 1.38 2.59 -0.80
C GLY A 216 1.33 2.98 -2.28
N TRP A 217 2.10 2.30 -3.13
CA TRP A 217 2.08 2.50 -4.58
C TRP A 217 0.74 2.05 -5.19
N LEU A 218 0.27 0.84 -4.88
CA LEU A 218 -1.01 0.33 -5.38
C LEU A 218 -2.20 1.22 -4.99
N ASN A 219 -2.20 1.72 -3.75
CA ASN A 219 -3.22 2.64 -3.26
C ASN A 219 -3.28 3.90 -4.12
N ARG A 220 -2.13 4.49 -4.42
CA ARG A 220 -2.06 5.66 -5.30
C ARG A 220 -2.62 5.36 -6.68
N LEU A 221 -2.23 4.25 -7.30
CA LEU A 221 -2.71 3.87 -8.63
C LEU A 221 -4.23 3.70 -8.64
N LYS A 222 -4.80 3.01 -7.67
CA LYS A 222 -6.26 2.82 -7.59
C LYS A 222 -7.00 4.13 -7.32
N ILE A 223 -6.48 5.00 -6.47
CA ILE A 223 -7.09 6.33 -6.22
C ILE A 223 -7.04 7.20 -7.48
N ALA A 224 -5.94 7.18 -8.24
CA ALA A 224 -5.74 8.11 -9.35
C ALA A 224 -6.31 7.63 -10.69
N LEU A 225 -6.45 6.32 -10.88
CA LEU A 225 -6.74 5.71 -12.18
C LEU A 225 -8.14 5.09 -12.28
N GLY A 226 -8.99 5.31 -11.28
CA GLY A 226 -10.34 4.77 -11.24
C GLY A 226 -11.16 5.28 -10.07
N GLU A 227 -12.34 4.71 -9.92
CA GLU A 227 -13.34 5.11 -8.94
C GLU A 227 -13.77 3.89 -8.11
N THR A 228 -14.18 4.14 -6.88
CA THR A 228 -14.68 3.09 -5.97
C THR A 228 -16.16 3.37 -5.68
N HIS A 229 -17.03 2.43 -6.03
CA HIS A 229 -18.50 2.52 -5.85
C HIS A 229 -19.00 1.35 -5.03
#